data_AF-A0A653MNP0-F1
#
_entry.id   AF-A0A653MNP0-F1
#
_cell.length_a   1.000
_cell.length_b   1.000
_cell.length_c   1.000
_cell.angle_alpha   90.00
_cell.angle_beta   90.00
_cell.angle_gamma   90.00
#
_symmetry.space_group_name_H-M   'P 1'
#
loop_
_entity.id
_entity.type
_entity.pdbx_description
1 polymer ?
#
loop_
_entity_poly.entity_id
_entity_poly.type
_entity_poly.pdbx_seq_one_letter_code
_entity_poly.pdbx_strand_id
1 'polypeptide(L)'
;MLLRDLPRTASGRRRYAAEDIEWILLCNRFRASGMPIETIAAFAALVREGPGNEQQRLDLLRAHEHRVRDDIGVLLDHLAAISGKVRAYERHVAEGRAANVWNPLRAH
;
A
#
# COMPACT_ATOMS: atom_id res chain seq x y z
N MET A 1 -16.53 10.26 -4.64
CA MET A 1 -16.92 10.32 -3.22
C MET A 1 -18.10 9.36 -3.02
N LEU A 2 -17.85 8.18 -2.46
CA LEU A 2 -18.88 7.17 -2.17
C LEU A 2 -18.69 6.68 -0.74
N LEU A 3 -19.31 7.39 0.21
CA LEU A 3 -19.74 6.84 1.48
C LEU A 3 -21.16 6.35 1.24
N ARG A 4 -21.34 5.03 1.05
CA ARG A 4 -22.68 4.42 1.08
C ARG A 4 -22.74 3.37 2.18
N ASP A 5 -23.54 3.74 3.18
CA ASP A 5 -24.37 2.95 4.08
C ASP A 5 -23.77 1.72 4.74
N LEU A 6 -23.21 1.95 5.92
CA LEU A 6 -23.15 0.95 6.98
C LEU A 6 -24.48 0.94 7.77
N PRO A 7 -25.07 -0.23 8.08
CA PRO A 7 -26.30 -0.30 8.85
C PRO A 7 -26.11 0.28 10.24
N ARG A 8 -26.99 1.21 10.63
CA ARG A 8 -27.03 1.82 11.95
C ARG A 8 -27.68 0.85 12.94
N THR A 9 -26.98 0.47 14.00
CA THR A 9 -27.54 -0.34 15.10
C THR A 9 -28.58 0.45 15.89
N ALA A 10 -29.65 -0.21 16.32
CA ALA A 10 -30.84 0.37 16.98
C ALA A 10 -30.62 0.97 18.39
N SER A 11 -29.38 1.04 18.86
CA SER A 11 -29.01 1.78 20.08
C SER A 11 -27.98 2.84 19.71
N GLY A 12 -28.44 4.10 19.57
CA GLY A 12 -27.68 5.25 19.07
C GLY A 12 -26.52 5.75 19.94
N ARG A 13 -25.66 4.87 20.44
CA ARG A 13 -24.35 5.21 21.00
C ARG A 13 -23.24 4.59 20.16
N ARG A 14 -22.53 5.45 19.43
CA ARG A 14 -21.22 5.18 18.84
C ARG A 14 -20.34 4.57 19.93
N ARG A 15 -19.78 3.39 19.69
CA ARG A 15 -18.81 2.75 20.57
C ARG A 15 -17.44 3.44 20.43
N TYR A 16 -17.41 4.77 20.61
CA TYR A 16 -16.20 5.56 20.59
C TYR A 16 -15.39 5.36 21.86
N ALA A 17 -14.52 4.36 21.85
CA ALA A 17 -13.39 4.26 22.78
C ALA A 17 -12.24 3.64 21.97
N ALA A 18 -11.07 4.30 21.95
CA ALA A 18 -9.76 3.92 21.38
C ALA A 18 -9.67 2.92 20.20
N GLU A 19 -10.27 1.74 20.32
CA GLU A 19 -10.38 0.69 19.30
C GLU A 19 -10.90 1.20 17.94
N ASP A 20 -11.81 2.18 17.93
CA ASP A 20 -12.31 2.79 16.67
C ASP A 20 -11.21 3.54 15.91
N ILE A 21 -10.29 4.21 16.62
CA ILE A 21 -9.19 4.97 16.00
C ILE A 21 -8.19 4.00 15.39
N GLU A 22 -7.79 2.97 16.15
CA GLU A 22 -6.90 1.92 15.65
C GLU A 22 -7.50 1.21 14.42
N TRP A 23 -8.81 0.96 14.43
CA TRP A 23 -9.49 0.36 13.29
C TRP A 23 -9.47 1.25 12.04
N ILE A 24 -9.72 2.56 12.19
CA ILE A 24 -9.65 3.52 11.08
C ILE A 24 -8.23 3.61 10.53
N LEU A 25 -7.23 3.67 11.41
CA LEU A 25 -5.82 3.68 11.01
C LEU A 25 -5.44 2.42 10.26
N LEU A 26 -5.92 1.25 10.70
CA LEU A 26 -5.69 -0.02 10.02
C LEU A 26 -6.34 -0.04 8.63
N CYS A 27 -7.60 0.40 8.51
CA CYS A 27 -8.28 0.51 7.23
C CYS A 27 -7.56 1.48 6.26
N ASN A 28 -7.03 2.58 6.79
CA ASN A 28 -6.24 3.52 6.01
C ASN A 28 -4.94 2.88 5.52
N ARG A 29 -4.26 2.08 6.35
CA ARG A 29 -3.07 1.32 5.95
C ARG A 29 -3.39 0.33 4.84
N PHE A 30 -4.45 -0.47 4.98
CA PHE A 30 -4.87 -1.40 3.93
C PHE A 30 -5.19 -0.71 2.61
N ARG A 31 -5.88 0.43 2.64
CA ARG A 31 -6.13 1.22 1.42
C ARG A 31 -4.83 1.73 0.81
N ALA A 32 -3.93 2.28 1.62
CA ALA A 32 -2.67 2.84 1.17
C ALA A 32 -1.74 1.78 0.57
N SER A 33 -1.82 0.54 1.07
CA SER A 33 -1.09 -0.62 0.55
C SER A 33 -1.82 -1.35 -0.60
N GLY A 34 -2.85 -0.75 -1.20
CA GLY A 34 -3.51 -1.30 -2.39
C GLY A 34 -4.45 -2.47 -2.12
N MET A 35 -4.93 -2.66 -0.89
CA MET A 35 -6.04 -3.60 -0.66
C MET A 35 -7.34 -3.05 -1.30
N PRO A 36 -8.04 -3.84 -2.13
CA PRO A 36 -9.32 -3.43 -2.69
C PRO A 36 -10.35 -3.11 -1.60
N ILE A 37 -11.19 -2.10 -1.84
CA ILE A 37 -12.19 -1.67 -0.85
C ILE A 37 -13.21 -2.77 -0.55
N GLU A 38 -13.48 -3.63 -1.52
CA GLU A 38 -14.32 -4.81 -1.41
C GLU A 38 -13.73 -5.82 -0.41
N THR A 39 -12.41 -6.04 -0.45
CA THR A 39 -11.70 -6.91 0.48
C THR A 39 -11.69 -6.33 1.90
N ILE A 40 -11.49 -5.02 2.03
CA ILE A 40 -11.56 -4.33 3.33
C ILE A 40 -12.98 -4.44 3.90
N ALA A 41 -14.02 -4.29 3.07
CA ALA A 41 -15.40 -4.45 3.49
C ALA A 41 -15.73 -5.88 3.93
N ALA A 42 -15.21 -6.89 3.23
CA ALA A 42 -15.33 -8.30 3.61
C ALA A 42 -14.65 -8.58 4.95
N PHE A 43 -13.44 -8.09 5.16
CA PHE A 43 -12.73 -8.20 6.44
C PHE A 43 -13.52 -7.52 7.57
N ALA A 44 -14.07 -6.33 7.33
CA ALA A 44 -14.89 -5.61 8.30
C ALA A 44 -16.19 -6.38 8.64
N ALA A 45 -16.77 -7.11 7.67
CA ALA A 45 -17.92 -7.98 7.93
C ALA A 45 -17.55 -9.15 8.86
N LEU A 46 -16.45 -9.84 8.58
CA LEU A 46 -15.93 -10.90 9.45
C LEU A 46 -15.68 -10.42 10.88
N VAL A 47 -15.12 -9.22 11.04
CA VAL A 47 -14.91 -8.61 12.37
C VAL A 47 -16.23 -8.35 13.10
N ARG A 48 -17.26 -7.86 12.39
CA ARG A 48 -18.60 -7.61 12.97
C ARG A 48 -19.35 -8.87 13.36
N GLU A 49 -19.14 -9.98 12.67
CA GLU A 49 -19.74 -11.29 12.99
C GLU A 49 -19.29 -11.83 14.36
N GLY A 50 -18.15 -11.36 14.87
CA GLY A 50 -17.63 -11.79 16.16
C GLY A 50 -16.83 -13.10 16.08
N PRO A 51 -16.58 -13.77 17.22
CA PRO A 51 -15.69 -14.93 17.30
C PRO A 51 -16.13 -16.13 16.45
N GLY A 52 -15.18 -16.99 16.09
CA GLY A 52 -15.43 -18.25 15.35
C GLY A 52 -15.06 -18.20 13.86
N ASN A 53 -14.59 -17.05 13.37
CA ASN A 53 -14.10 -16.87 11.99
C ASN A 53 -12.64 -16.38 11.92
N GLU A 54 -11.85 -16.65 12.97
CA GLU A 54 -10.47 -16.19 13.10
C GLU A 54 -9.58 -16.68 11.94
N GLN A 55 -9.79 -17.92 11.48
CA GLN A 55 -9.04 -18.48 10.35
C GLN A 55 -9.30 -17.69 9.06
N GLN A 56 -10.56 -17.34 8.77
CA GLN A 56 -10.92 -16.56 7.58
C GLN A 56 -10.31 -15.16 7.60
N ARG A 57 -10.31 -14.52 8.79
CA ARG A 57 -9.64 -13.24 8.99
C ARG A 57 -8.14 -13.34 8.76
N LEU A 58 -7.51 -14.38 9.31
CA LEU A 58 -6.07 -14.61 9.19
C LEU A 58 -5.67 -14.86 7.73
N ASP A 59 -6.44 -15.67 7.00
CA ASP A 59 -6.16 -15.99 5.60
C ASP A 59 -6.24 -14.74 4.71
N LEU A 60 -7.25 -13.89 4.93
CA LEU A 60 -7.37 -12.61 4.22
C LEU A 60 -6.18 -11.69 4.49
N LEU A 61 -5.77 -11.57 5.76
CA LEU A 61 -4.63 -10.75 6.14
C LEU A 61 -3.32 -11.29 5.57
N ARG A 62 -3.08 -12.61 5.63
CA ARG A 62 -1.89 -13.26 5.06
C ARG A 62 -1.83 -13.08 3.54
N ALA A 63 -2.95 -13.23 2.84
CA ALA A 63 -3.01 -13.02 1.41
C ALA A 63 -2.65 -11.57 1.03
N HIS A 64 -3.09 -10.59 1.83
CA HIS A 64 -2.69 -9.21 1.60
C HIS A 64 -1.23 -8.94 1.97
N GLU A 65 -0.76 -9.49 3.10
CA GLU A 65 0.62 -9.38 3.54
C GLU A 65 1.59 -9.91 2.48
N HIS A 66 1.26 -11.05 1.86
CA HIS A 66 2.04 -11.61 0.74
C HIS A 66 2.10 -10.64 -0.44
N ARG A 67 0.96 -10.10 -0.89
CA ARG A 67 0.92 -9.13 -2.00
C ARG A 67 1.76 -7.89 -1.70
N VAL A 68 1.67 -7.34 -0.49
CA VAL A 68 2.47 -6.17 -0.10
C VAL A 68 3.97 -6.49 -0.12
N ARG A 69 4.37 -7.69 0.32
CA ARG A 69 5.78 -8.12 0.23
C ARG A 69 6.26 -8.22 -1.21
N ASP A 70 5.43 -8.77 -2.11
CA ASP A 70 5.75 -8.85 -3.53
C ASP A 70 5.93 -7.46 -4.15
N ASP A 71 4.99 -6.54 -3.86
CA ASP A 71 5.05 -5.15 -4.33
C ASP A 71 6.30 -4.43 -3.82
N ILE A 72 6.69 -4.64 -2.56
CA ILE A 72 7.94 -4.12 -2.00
C ILE A 72 9.15 -4.67 -2.77
N GLY A 73 9.17 -5.97 -3.07
CA GLY A 73 10.25 -6.58 -3.86
C GLY A 73 10.42 -5.90 -5.21
N VAL A 74 9.32 -5.74 -5.95
CA VAL A 74 9.31 -5.06 -7.25
C VAL A 74 9.79 -3.61 -7.14
N LEU A 75 9.35 -2.88 -6.13
CA LEU A 75 9.78 -1.48 -5.91
C LEU A 75 11.26 -1.38 -5.57
N LEU A 76 11.80 -2.32 -4.79
CA LEU A 76 13.23 -2.38 -4.48
C LEU A 76 14.07 -2.66 -5.73
N ASP A 77 13.62 -3.56 -6.61
CA ASP A 77 14.29 -3.83 -7.88
C ASP A 77 14.31 -2.60 -8.80
N HIS A 78 13.16 -1.91 -8.92
CA HIS A 78 13.08 -0.65 -9.65
C HIS A 78 14.01 0.42 -9.05
N LEU A 79 14.01 0.55 -7.73
CA LEU A 79 14.87 1.50 -7.01
C LEU A 79 16.36 1.21 -7.25
N ALA A 80 16.75 -0.07 -7.30
CA ALA A 80 18.13 -0.47 -7.59
C ALA A 80 18.56 -0.01 -8.99
N ALA A 81 17.72 -0.21 -10.01
CA ALA A 81 17.99 0.22 -11.38
C ALA A 81 18.10 1.74 -11.50
N ILE A 82 17.17 2.48 -10.89
CA ILE A 82 17.20 3.95 -10.86
C ILE A 82 18.46 4.44 -10.15
N SER A 83 18.79 3.87 -8.99
CA SER A 83 19.99 4.23 -8.23
C SER A 83 21.28 4.01 -9.03
N GLY A 84 21.33 2.95 -9.84
CA GLY A 84 22.44 2.71 -10.77
C GLY A 84 22.60 3.82 -11.80
N LYS A 85 21.49 4.30 -12.37
CA LYS A 85 21.49 5.44 -13.29
C LYS A 85 21.93 6.72 -12.57
N VAL A 86 21.36 7.03 -11.41
CA VAL A 86 21.72 8.20 -10.61
C VAL A 86 23.24 8.26 -10.40
N ARG A 87 23.86 7.18 -9.90
CA ARG A 87 25.32 7.12 -9.71
C ARG A 87 26.13 7.33 -10.99
N ALA A 88 25.64 6.81 -12.13
CA ALA A 88 26.31 7.03 -13.41
C ALA A 88 26.29 8.51 -13.80
N TYR A 89 25.15 9.18 -13.65
CA TYR A 89 25.02 10.60 -13.95
C TYR A 89 25.82 11.48 -12.97
N GLU A 90 25.81 11.17 -11.67
CA GLU A 90 26.63 11.85 -10.66
C GLU A 90 28.12 11.83 -11.04
N ARG A 91 28.63 10.67 -11.46
CA ARG A 91 30.00 10.53 -11.94
C ARG A 91 30.26 11.39 -13.18
N HIS A 92 29.36 11.36 -14.16
CA HIS A 92 29.50 12.16 -15.38
C HIS A 92 29.51 13.68 -15.12
N VAL A 93 28.70 14.14 -14.16
CA VAL A 93 28.68 15.54 -13.74
C VAL A 93 29.99 15.91 -13.04
N ALA A 94 30.46 15.06 -12.11
CA ALA A 94 31.71 15.29 -11.38
C ALA A 94 32.94 15.35 -12.29
N GLU A 95 32.94 14.57 -13.37
CA GLU A 95 34.04 14.49 -14.35
C GLU A 95 34.00 15.61 -15.42
N GLY A 96 33.04 16.54 -15.34
CA GLY A 96 32.92 17.65 -16.31
C GLY A 96 32.51 17.21 -17.73
N ARG A 97 32.10 15.95 -17.92
CA ARG A 97 31.66 15.39 -19.23
C ARG A 97 30.17 15.59 -19.50
N ALA A 98 29.50 16.47 -18.75
CA ALA A 98 28.07 16.67 -18.83
C ALA A 98 27.58 17.19 -20.22
N ALA A 99 28.45 17.88 -20.97
CA ALA A 99 28.12 18.44 -22.28
C ALA A 99 27.79 17.36 -23.35
N ASN A 100 28.27 16.13 -23.17
CA ASN A 100 28.16 15.02 -24.11
C ASN A 100 27.25 13.88 -23.60
N VAL A 101 26.75 13.98 -22.36
CA VAL A 101 25.88 12.97 -21.73
C VAL A 101 24.42 13.11 -22.18
N TRP A 102 24.04 14.29 -22.69
CA TRP A 102 22.68 14.69 -23.05
C TRP A 102 22.40 14.69 -24.56
N ASN A 103 23.04 13.84 -25.37
CA ASN A 103 22.69 13.75 -26.79
C ASN A 103 22.23 12.34 -27.20
N PRO A 104 20.92 12.02 -27.08
CA PRO A 104 20.36 10.77 -27.60
C PRO A 104 20.35 10.69 -29.14
N LEU A 105 20.80 11.72 -29.87
CA LEU A 105 20.83 11.78 -31.35
C LEU A 105 22.25 11.73 -31.95
N ARG A 106 23.28 11.39 -31.15
CA ARG A 106 24.65 11.13 -31.65
C ARG A 106 25.06 9.68 -31.45
N ALA A 107 24.31 8.78 -32.08
CA ALA A 107 24.77 7.45 -32.41
C ALA A 107 24.80 7.32 -33.94
N HIS A 108 25.78 7.96 -34.57
CA HIS A 108 26.16 7.75 -35.98
C HIS A 108 27.67 7.89 -36.10
#